data_AF-A0A848S1P9-F1
#
_entry.id   AF-A0A848S1P9-F1
#
_cell.length_a   1.000
_cell.length_b   1.000
_cell.length_c   1.000
_cell.angle_alpha   90.00
_cell.angle_beta   90.00
_cell.angle_gamma   90.00
#
_symmetry.space_group_name_H-M   'P 1'
#
loop_
_entity.id
_entity.type
_entity.pdbx_description
1 polymer ?
#
loop_
_entity_poly.entity_id
_entity_poly.type
_entity_poly.pdbx_seq_one_letter_code
_entity_poly.pdbx_strand_id
1 'polypeptide(L)'
;MFRRHPFLSVVTLLYLAGVAWITLGPQPDFGNKNSLVMQVLRILWEHPATDWVTYAGVEFTANIAMFLPIGLFFLLLFGRRQWWLAVLIPFLMTLGIETAQIWIPGRVSDIRDVISNTIGAIVGVFLGLALTAPRARRDREAARAQARQRVRA
;
A
#
# COMPACT_ATOMS: atom_id res chain seq x y z
N MET A 1 -7.51 14.50 -12.31
CA MET A 1 -6.75 14.59 -11.04
C MET A 1 -5.24 14.45 -11.25
N PHE A 2 -4.77 13.46 -12.04
CA PHE A 2 -3.35 13.26 -12.40
C PHE A 2 -2.59 14.50 -12.92
N ARG A 3 -3.27 15.39 -13.66
CA ARG A 3 -2.65 16.63 -14.18
C ARG A 3 -2.22 17.64 -13.10
N ARG A 4 -2.75 17.55 -11.87
CA ARG A 4 -2.37 18.48 -10.78
C ARG A 4 -1.10 18.06 -10.03
N HIS A 5 -0.71 16.78 -10.10
CA HIS A 5 0.47 16.24 -9.43
C HIS A 5 1.19 15.23 -10.35
N PRO A 6 1.87 15.69 -11.41
CA PRO A 6 2.52 14.81 -12.39
C PRO A 6 3.62 13.95 -11.75
N PHE A 7 4.42 14.53 -10.86
CA PHE A 7 5.47 13.80 -10.14
C PHE A 7 4.91 12.66 -9.29
N LEU A 8 3.90 12.92 -8.45
CA LEU A 8 3.26 11.89 -7.63
C LEU A 8 2.68 10.78 -8.51
N SER A 9 2.07 11.14 -9.64
CA SER A 9 1.50 10.17 -10.57
C SER A 9 2.58 9.24 -11.14
N VAL A 10 3.73 9.79 -11.54
CA VAL A 10 4.88 9.00 -12.02
C VAL A 10 5.43 8.11 -10.92
N VAL A 11 5.64 8.64 -9.71
CA VAL A 11 6.11 7.85 -8.56
C VAL A 11 5.16 6.70 -8.25
N THR A 12 3.85 6.96 -8.23
CA THR A 12 2.84 5.93 -8.03
C THR A 12 2.89 4.87 -9.13
N LEU A 13 2.99 5.27 -10.40
CA LEU A 13 3.07 4.32 -11.52
C LEU A 13 4.33 3.45 -11.45
N LEU A 14 5.49 4.04 -11.16
CA LEU A 14 6.74 3.30 -10.97
C LEU A 14 6.65 2.33 -9.79
N TYR A 15 6.06 2.77 -8.69
CA TYR A 15 5.85 1.92 -7.52
C TYR A 15 4.91 0.75 -7.82
N LEU A 16 3.79 1.01 -8.49
CA LEU A 16 2.84 -0.03 -8.91
C LEU A 16 3.47 -1.03 -9.89
N ALA A 17 4.32 -0.56 -10.81
CA ALA A 17 5.07 -1.43 -11.70
C ALA A 17 6.05 -2.33 -10.91
N GLY A 18 6.73 -1.78 -9.91
CA GLY A 18 7.58 -2.55 -9.00
C GLY A 18 6.80 -3.60 -8.21
N VAL A 19 5.64 -3.24 -7.67
CA VAL A 19 4.76 -4.20 -6.96
C VAL A 19 4.27 -5.29 -7.89
N ALA A 20 3.80 -4.93 -9.09
CA ALA A 20 3.37 -5.92 -10.09
C ALA A 20 4.50 -6.87 -10.49
N TRP A 21 5.73 -6.34 -10.64
CA TRP A 21 6.91 -7.17 -10.90
C TRP A 21 7.20 -8.14 -9.75
N ILE A 22 7.09 -7.71 -8.50
CA ILE A 22 7.32 -8.57 -7.32
C ILE A 22 6.25 -9.66 -7.21
N THR A 23 4.98 -9.32 -7.44
CA THR A 23 3.85 -10.24 -7.22
C THR A 23 3.58 -11.19 -8.38
N LEU A 24 3.78 -10.72 -9.62
CA LEU A 24 3.55 -11.51 -10.85
C LEU A 24 4.84 -12.04 -11.48
N GLY A 25 6.01 -11.55 -11.05
CA GLY A 25 7.30 -12.02 -11.55
C GLY A 25 7.62 -13.45 -11.10
N PRO A 26 8.80 -13.97 -11.47
CA PRO A 26 9.26 -15.27 -11.01
C PRO A 26 9.36 -15.28 -9.48
N GLN A 27 8.94 -16.38 -8.84
CA GLN A 27 9.19 -16.53 -7.41
C GLN A 27 10.71 -16.57 -7.14
N PRO A 28 11.17 -15.98 -6.02
CA PRO A 28 12.54 -16.17 -5.57
C PRO A 28 12.84 -17.66 -5.43
N ASP A 29 13.97 -18.13 -5.96
CA ASP A 29 14.42 -19.50 -5.75
C ASP A 29 14.81 -19.70 -4.29
N PHE A 30 13.91 -20.29 -3.51
CA PHE A 30 14.11 -20.57 -2.09
C PHE A 30 15.17 -21.67 -1.84
N GLY A 31 15.58 -22.41 -2.87
CA GLY A 31 16.75 -23.31 -2.80
C GLY A 31 18.07 -22.55 -2.78
N ASN A 32 18.07 -21.29 -3.23
CA ASN A 32 19.25 -20.44 -3.28
C ASN A 32 19.42 -19.67 -1.95
N LYS A 33 20.42 -20.09 -1.16
CA LYS A 33 20.78 -19.49 0.15
C LYS A 33 21.13 -18.00 0.08
N ASN A 34 21.39 -17.47 -1.12
CA ASN A 34 21.74 -16.07 -1.33
C ASN A 34 20.54 -15.16 -1.58
N SER A 35 19.30 -15.68 -1.61
CA SER A 35 18.12 -14.83 -1.79
C SER A 35 17.99 -13.85 -0.60
N LEU A 36 17.59 -12.61 -0.91
CA LEU A 36 17.44 -11.53 0.07
C LEU A 36 16.48 -11.93 1.21
N VAL A 37 15.46 -12.72 0.86
CA VAL A 37 14.51 -13.33 1.80
C VAL A 37 15.22 -14.28 2.77
N MET A 38 16.07 -15.19 2.27
CA MET A 38 16.82 -16.11 3.14
C MET A 38 17.86 -15.41 4.02
N GLN A 39 18.42 -14.27 3.59
CA GLN A 39 19.31 -13.47 4.42
C GLN A 39 18.56 -12.80 5.57
N VAL A 40 17.41 -12.17 5.29
CA VAL A 40 16.56 -11.58 6.33
C VAL A 40 16.06 -12.66 7.29
N LEU A 41 15.61 -13.80 6.77
CA LEU A 41 15.16 -14.93 7.59
C LEU A 41 16.28 -15.50 8.45
N ARG A 42 17.52 -15.62 7.95
CA ARG A 42 18.67 -16.05 8.76
C ARG A 42 18.95 -15.11 9.93
N ILE A 43 18.97 -13.80 9.67
CA ILE A 43 19.19 -12.79 10.71
C ILE A 43 18.09 -12.88 11.80
N LEU A 44 16.84 -13.15 11.39
CA LEU A 44 15.73 -13.33 12.31
C LEU A 44 15.78 -14.68 13.05
N TRP A 45 16.23 -15.76 12.40
CA TRP A 45 16.34 -17.11 13.00
C TRP A 45 17.52 -17.28 13.95
N GLU A 46 18.56 -16.46 13.82
CA GLU A 46 19.73 -16.48 14.72
C GLU A 46 19.43 -15.85 16.10
N HIS A 47 18.26 -15.24 16.30
CA HIS A 47 17.83 -14.68 17.58
C HIS A 47 16.75 -15.53 18.27
N PRO A 48 17.01 -16.09 19.48
CA PRO A 48 16.03 -16.86 20.26
C PRO A 48 14.74 -16.09 20.62
N ALA A 49 14.78 -14.77 20.56
CA ALA A 49 13.65 -13.89 20.85
C ALA A 49 12.64 -13.78 19.68
N THR A 50 13.00 -14.28 18.49
CA THR A 50 12.19 -14.22 17.24
C THR A 50 11.84 -15.60 16.70
N ASP A 51 12.00 -16.67 17.48
CA ASP A 51 11.63 -18.04 17.10
C ASP A 51 10.12 -18.21 16.82
N TRP A 52 9.29 -17.24 17.26
CA TRP A 52 7.86 -17.14 16.94
C TRP A 52 7.57 -16.48 15.57
N VAL A 53 8.59 -15.89 14.93
CA VAL A 53 8.48 -15.21 13.63
C VAL A 53 8.54 -16.28 12.52
N THR A 54 7.38 -16.78 12.16
CA THR A 54 7.24 -17.73 11.06
C THR A 54 7.38 -17.04 9.70
N TYR A 55 7.74 -17.81 8.66
CA TYR A 55 7.74 -17.35 7.27
C TYR A 55 6.42 -16.65 6.89
N ALA A 56 5.29 -17.25 7.26
CA ALA A 56 3.96 -16.69 7.03
C ALA A 56 3.76 -15.32 7.70
N GLY A 57 4.33 -15.09 8.88
CA GLY A 57 4.26 -13.80 9.57
C GLY A 57 5.09 -12.71 8.88
N VAL A 58 6.27 -13.09 8.35
CA VAL A 58 7.12 -12.18 7.58
C VAL A 58 6.44 -11.81 6.27
N GLU A 59 5.92 -12.78 5.53
CA GLU A 59 5.19 -12.59 4.27
C GLU A 59 3.96 -11.70 4.47
N PHE A 60 3.14 -12.01 5.48
CA PHE A 60 1.96 -11.21 5.82
C PHE A 60 2.31 -9.75 6.14
N THR A 61 3.38 -9.53 6.91
CA THR A 61 3.82 -8.18 7.28
C THR A 61 4.45 -7.43 6.10
N ALA A 62 5.22 -8.12 5.26
CA ALA A 62 5.80 -7.57 4.04
C ALA A 62 4.72 -7.11 3.07
N ASN A 63 3.65 -7.89 2.91
CA ASN A 63 2.48 -7.55 2.09
C ASN A 63 1.76 -6.29 2.60
N ILE A 64 1.54 -6.18 3.92
CA ILE A 64 1.04 -4.94 4.55
C ILE A 64 1.94 -3.76 4.23
N ALA A 65 3.25 -3.89 4.45
CA ALA A 65 4.21 -2.83 4.24
C ALA A 65 4.28 -2.40 2.76
N MET A 66 4.13 -3.34 1.83
CA MET A 66 4.13 -3.10 0.39
C MET A 66 2.87 -2.35 -0.08
N PHE A 67 1.70 -2.64 0.48
CA PHE A 67 0.45 -1.98 0.08
C PHE A 67 0.16 -0.67 0.81
N LEU A 68 0.82 -0.41 1.94
CA LEU A 68 0.69 0.86 2.68
C LEU A 68 1.00 2.09 1.82
N PRO A 69 2.13 2.16 1.08
CA PRO A 69 2.39 3.28 0.18
C PRO A 69 1.32 3.44 -0.90
N ILE A 70 0.73 2.35 -1.39
CA ILE A 70 -0.34 2.40 -2.41
C ILE A 70 -1.56 3.15 -1.88
N GLY A 71 -2.04 2.76 -0.68
CA GLY A 71 -3.18 3.43 -0.05
C GLY A 71 -2.92 4.92 0.23
N LEU A 72 -1.71 5.24 0.68
CA LEU A 72 -1.27 6.62 0.90
C LEU A 72 -1.27 7.42 -0.42
N PHE A 73 -0.61 6.90 -1.46
CA PHE A 73 -0.50 7.58 -2.75
C PHE A 73 -1.86 7.77 -3.42
N PHE A 74 -2.73 6.76 -3.35
CA PHE A 74 -4.07 6.85 -3.89
C PHE A 74 -4.92 7.86 -3.14
N LEU A 75 -4.80 7.96 -1.81
CA LEU A 75 -5.47 9.04 -1.08
C LEU A 75 -4.97 10.41 -1.53
N LEU A 76 -3.66 10.57 -1.73
CA LEU A 76 -3.09 11.84 -2.19
C LEU A 76 -3.51 12.17 -3.64
N LEU A 77 -3.68 11.15 -4.49
CA LEU A 77 -4.11 11.31 -5.88
C LEU A 77 -5.60 11.53 -6.04
N PHE A 78 -6.46 10.82 -5.30
CA PHE A 78 -7.93 10.91 -5.35
C PHE A 78 -8.51 11.91 -4.35
N GLY A 79 -7.69 12.36 -3.41
CA GLY A 79 -8.06 13.31 -2.37
C GLY A 79 -8.94 12.71 -1.27
N ARG A 80 -9.06 13.46 -0.17
CA ARG A 80 -9.76 13.01 1.05
C ARG A 80 -11.24 12.69 0.86
N ARG A 81 -11.91 13.32 -0.12
CA ARG A 81 -13.35 13.10 -0.39
C ARG A 81 -13.61 11.72 -1.01
N GLN A 82 -12.62 11.17 -1.71
CA GLN A 82 -12.71 9.87 -2.38
C GLN A 82 -11.77 8.84 -1.73
N TRP A 83 -11.55 8.94 -0.43
CA TRP A 83 -10.68 8.03 0.32
C TRP A 83 -11.06 6.55 0.15
N TRP A 84 -12.35 6.24 -0.06
CA TRP A 84 -12.83 4.89 -0.29
C TRP A 84 -12.27 4.28 -1.59
N LEU A 85 -12.00 5.09 -2.63
CA LEU A 85 -11.32 4.61 -3.85
C LEU A 85 -9.88 4.18 -3.57
N ALA A 86 -9.23 4.84 -2.60
CA ALA A 86 -7.88 4.49 -2.16
C ALA A 86 -7.82 3.18 -1.35
N VAL A 87 -8.97 2.60 -0.98
CA VAL A 87 -9.09 1.26 -0.39
C VAL A 87 -9.63 0.26 -1.41
N LEU A 88 -10.68 0.63 -2.15
CA LEU A 88 -11.35 -0.25 -3.11
C LEU A 88 -10.42 -0.64 -4.26
N ILE A 89 -9.67 0.30 -4.83
CA ILE A 89 -8.81 -0.01 -5.99
C ILE A 89 -7.69 -0.96 -5.58
N PRO A 90 -6.93 -0.76 -4.49
CA PRO A 90 -5.93 -1.73 -4.05
C PRO A 90 -6.52 -3.10 -3.71
N PHE A 91 -7.72 -3.16 -3.13
CA PHE A 91 -8.45 -4.41 -2.91
C PHE A 91 -8.73 -5.15 -4.23
N LEU A 92 -9.25 -4.45 -5.24
CA LEU A 92 -9.51 -5.05 -6.56
C LEU A 92 -8.20 -5.44 -7.26
N MET A 93 -7.13 -4.66 -7.07
CA MET A 93 -5.81 -4.99 -7.61
C MET A 93 -5.27 -6.30 -7.01
N THR A 94 -5.33 -6.48 -5.69
CA THR A 94 -4.87 -7.73 -5.08
C THR A 94 -5.74 -8.92 -5.50
N LEU A 95 -7.06 -8.76 -5.63
CA LEU A 95 -7.93 -9.82 -6.15
C LEU A 95 -7.55 -10.20 -7.59
N GLY A 96 -7.21 -9.21 -8.43
CA GLY A 96 -6.73 -9.45 -9.79
C GLY A 96 -5.37 -10.16 -9.81
N ILE A 97 -4.45 -9.79 -8.91
CA ILE A 97 -3.14 -10.45 -8.76
C ILE A 97 -3.32 -11.92 -8.39
N GLU A 98 -4.10 -12.22 -7.35
CA GLU A 98 -4.42 -13.59 -6.92
C GLU A 98 -5.00 -14.41 -8.08
N THR A 99 -5.96 -13.84 -8.79
CA THR A 99 -6.62 -14.50 -9.92
C THR A 99 -5.62 -14.79 -11.05
N ALA A 100 -4.68 -13.88 -11.31
CA ALA A 100 -3.64 -14.08 -12.31
C ALA A 100 -2.65 -15.17 -11.90
N GLN A 101 -2.30 -15.24 -10.61
CA GLN A 101 -1.38 -16.23 -10.07
C GLN A 101 -1.85 -17.67 -10.22
N ILE A 102 -3.16 -17.93 -10.31
CA ILE A 102 -3.73 -19.26 -10.63
C ILE A 102 -3.13 -19.83 -11.92
N TRP A 103 -2.76 -18.97 -12.86
CA TRP A 103 -2.24 -19.33 -14.18
C TRP A 103 -0.71 -19.27 -14.27
N ILE A 104 -0.02 -18.92 -13.18
CA ILE A 104 1.44 -18.77 -13.15
C ILE A 104 2.06 -19.97 -12.43
N PRO A 105 2.80 -20.86 -13.13
CA PRO A 105 3.44 -22.00 -12.49
C PRO A 105 4.38 -21.57 -11.35
N GLY A 106 4.24 -22.23 -10.20
CA GLY A 106 5.02 -21.92 -8.99
C GLY A 106 4.44 -20.78 -8.14
N ARG A 107 3.40 -20.06 -8.57
CA ARG A 107 2.69 -19.12 -7.70
C ARG A 107 1.54 -19.83 -6.98
N VAL A 108 1.32 -19.46 -5.73
CA VAL A 108 0.21 -19.93 -4.90
C VAL A 108 -0.69 -18.75 -4.65
N SER A 109 -1.97 -18.87 -5.00
CA SER A 109 -2.97 -17.88 -4.59
C SER A 109 -3.39 -18.15 -3.15
N ASP A 110 -3.38 -17.11 -2.31
CA ASP A 110 -3.74 -17.17 -0.89
C ASP A 110 -4.63 -15.99 -0.50
N ILE A 111 -5.78 -16.29 0.11
CA ILE A 111 -6.68 -15.27 0.64
C ILE A 111 -6.01 -14.37 1.70
N ARG A 112 -4.97 -14.86 2.37
CA ARG A 112 -4.17 -14.09 3.33
C ARG A 112 -3.42 -12.94 2.67
N ASP A 113 -3.07 -13.05 1.39
CA ASP A 113 -2.44 -11.97 0.63
C ASP A 113 -3.44 -10.86 0.34
N VAL A 114 -4.66 -11.22 -0.05
CA VAL A 114 -5.76 -10.24 -0.18
C VAL A 114 -5.98 -9.47 1.12
N ILE A 115 -6.01 -10.18 2.26
CA ILE A 115 -6.24 -9.58 3.57
C ILE A 115 -5.09 -8.66 3.96
N SER A 116 -3.85 -9.13 3.92
CA SER A 116 -2.66 -8.35 4.28
C SER A 116 -2.49 -7.11 3.40
N ASN A 117 -2.63 -7.26 2.08
CA ASN A 117 -2.57 -6.15 1.13
C ASN A 117 -3.67 -5.11 1.40
N THR A 118 -4.89 -5.56 1.70
CA THR A 118 -6.00 -4.66 2.02
C THR A 118 -5.77 -3.92 3.34
N ILE A 119 -5.26 -4.60 4.37
CA ILE A 119 -4.87 -3.96 5.63
C ILE A 119 -3.81 -2.89 5.38
N GLY A 120 -2.77 -3.21 4.60
CA GLY A 120 -1.75 -2.25 4.19
C GLY A 120 -2.36 -1.00 3.56
N ALA A 121 -3.21 -1.17 2.55
CA ALA A 121 -3.87 -0.05 1.88
C ALA A 121 -4.71 0.81 2.85
N ILE A 122 -5.48 0.18 3.75
CA ILE A 122 -6.26 0.89 4.77
C ILE A 122 -5.35 1.70 5.70
N VAL A 123 -4.27 1.11 6.21
CA VAL A 123 -3.29 1.80 7.06
C VAL A 123 -2.67 2.98 6.31
N GLY A 124 -2.33 2.81 5.04
CA GLY A 124 -1.81 3.87 4.17
C GLY A 124 -2.78 5.04 4.01
N VAL A 125 -4.06 4.74 3.82
CA VAL A 125 -5.13 5.76 3.76
C VAL A 125 -5.24 6.50 5.09
N PHE A 126 -5.27 5.81 6.23
CA PHE A 126 -5.34 6.46 7.53
C PHE A 126 -4.11 7.34 7.80
N LEU A 127 -2.93 6.86 7.46
CA LEU A 127 -1.70 7.65 7.55
C LEU A 127 -1.80 8.92 6.70
N GLY A 128 -2.23 8.81 5.45
CA GLY A 128 -2.40 9.98 4.59
C GLY A 128 -3.46 10.96 5.10
N LEU A 129 -4.55 10.45 5.70
CA LEU A 129 -5.57 11.28 6.34
C LEU A 129 -5.01 11.99 7.58
N ALA A 130 -4.17 11.34 8.38
CA ALA A 130 -3.52 11.95 9.53
C ALA A 130 -2.56 13.07 9.07
N LEU A 131 -1.68 12.78 8.12
CA LEU A 131 -0.68 13.73 7.60
C LEU A 131 -1.31 14.96 6.93
N THR A 132 -2.46 14.80 6.27
CA THR A 132 -3.14 15.91 5.58
C THR A 132 -4.21 16.61 6.44
N ALA A 133 -4.50 16.12 7.65
CA ALA A 133 -5.54 16.69 8.51
C ALA A 133 -5.28 18.15 8.91
N PRO A 134 -4.06 18.58 9.28
CA PRO A 134 -3.83 19.97 9.70
C PRO A 134 -4.09 20.98 8.57
N ARG A 135 -3.62 20.67 7.35
CA ARG A 135 -3.85 21.51 6.17
C ARG A 135 -5.34 21.59 5.83
N ALA A 136 -6.03 20.45 5.82
CA ALA A 136 -7.47 20.41 5.54
C ALA A 136 -8.32 21.19 6.57
N ARG A 137 -7.89 21.28 7.84
CA ARG A 137 -8.56 22.11 8.85
C ARG A 137 -8.40 23.60 8.54
N ARG A 138 -7.17 24.05 8.24
CA ARG A 138 -6.86 25.44 7.87
C ARG A 138 -7.65 25.90 6.65
N ASP A 139 -7.72 25.07 5.60
CA ASP A 139 -8.47 25.40 4.38
C ASP A 139 -9.97 25.59 4.65
N ARG A 140 -10.55 24.76 5.54
CA ARG A 140 -11.95 24.88 5.95
C ARG A 140 -12.21 26.13 6.77
N GLU A 141 -11.30 26.50 7.67
CA GLU A 141 -11.40 27.70 8.49
C GLU A 141 -11.31 28.96 7.63
N ALA A 142 -10.36 29.02 6.69
CA ALA A 142 -10.23 30.11 5.73
C ALA A 142 -11.50 30.26 4.86
N ALA A 143 -12.02 29.16 4.33
CA ALA A 143 -13.26 29.17 3.54
C ALA A 143 -14.48 29.67 4.36
N ARG A 144 -14.58 29.27 5.63
CA ARG A 144 -15.65 29.74 6.54
C ARG A 144 -15.53 31.24 6.84
N ALA A 145 -14.31 31.74 7.05
CA ALA A 145 -14.06 33.17 7.28
C ALA A 145 -14.47 34.02 6.08
N GLN A 146 -14.11 33.59 4.87
CA GLN A 146 -14.52 34.25 3.61
C GLN A 146 -16.04 34.24 3.42
N ALA A 147 -16.71 33.12 3.70
CA ALA A 147 -18.17 33.03 3.61
C ALA A 147 -18.88 34.00 4.57
N ARG A 148 -18.37 34.16 5.80
CA ARG A 148 -18.93 35.12 6.78
C ARG A 148 -18.76 36.58 6.34
N GLN A 149 -17.66 36.92 5.68
CA GLN A 149 -17.44 38.27 5.15
C GLN A 149 -18.42 38.58 4.02
N ARG A 150 -18.68 37.64 3.11
CA ARG A 150 -19.64 37.81 2.00
C ARG A 150 -21.08 38.02 2.45
N VAL A 151 -21.49 37.47 3.58
CA VAL A 151 -22.85 37.65 4.12
C VAL A 151 -23.02 39.01 4.81
N ARG A 152 -21.92 39.67 5.20
CA ARG A 152 -21.93 40.97 5.87
C ARG A 152 -21.80 42.17 4.92
N ALA A 153 -21.49 41.92 3.65
CA ALA A 153 -21.43 42.93 2.59
C ALA A 153 -22.75 42.94 1.82
#